data_AF-A0A2M8FBX2-F1
#
_entry.id   AF-A0A2M8FBX2-F1
#
_cell.length_a   1.000
_cell.length_b   1.000
_cell.length_c   1.000
_cell.angle_alpha   90.00
_cell.angle_beta   90.00
_cell.angle_gamma   90.00
#
_symmetry.space_group_name_H-M   'P 1'
#
loop_
_entity.id
_entity.type
_entity.pdbx_description
1 polymer ?
#
loop_
_entity_poly.entity_id
_entity_poly.type
_entity_poly.pdbx_seq_one_letter_code
_entity_poly.pdbx_strand_id
1 'polypeptide(L)'
;MGVAISDWKLARAVAIAGEKLGEQVLGVVSGTALPIVMVNRLQKGDLDSRKALRALDKKYNIIIGQDIIKEYFVSEEEKNKDRKYKMAPKPEVLVNGTPEQKEKMTKLAIASAFTEVWLAKQGHSGPIGINELEKIQLMHLPTMLGGNDGRS
;
A
#
# COMPACT_ATOMS: atom_id res chain seq x y z
N MET A 1 7.09 7.88 10.58
CA MET A 1 5.94 8.25 9.72
C MET A 1 4.82 7.29 10.04
N GLY A 2 3.56 7.73 9.99
CA GLY A 2 2.39 6.89 10.25
C GLY A 2 1.83 6.26 8.96
N VAL A 3 0.81 5.42 9.12
CA VAL A 3 0.14 4.70 8.03
C VAL A 3 -0.48 5.70 7.04
N ALA A 4 -0.16 5.55 5.74
CA ALA A 4 -0.71 6.34 4.63
C ALA A 4 -0.60 7.87 4.79
N ILE A 5 0.37 8.38 5.58
CA ILE A 5 0.58 9.83 5.70
C ILE A 5 1.02 10.46 4.37
N SER A 6 1.76 9.72 3.55
CA SER A 6 2.08 10.09 2.17
C SER A 6 1.51 9.06 1.21
N ASP A 7 0.26 9.28 0.79
CA ASP A 7 -0.38 8.48 -0.26
C ASP A 7 0.13 8.86 -1.66
N TRP A 8 -0.32 8.15 -2.69
CA TRP A 8 0.05 8.43 -4.08
C TRP A 8 -0.26 9.86 -4.54
N LYS A 9 -1.25 10.55 -3.96
CA LYS A 9 -1.62 11.91 -4.36
C LYS A 9 -0.56 12.90 -3.95
N LEU A 10 -0.09 12.80 -2.69
CA LEU A 10 1.01 13.63 -2.21
C LEU A 10 2.30 13.34 -2.97
N ALA A 11 2.65 12.05 -3.14
CA ALA A 11 3.85 11.67 -3.89
C ALA A 11 3.84 12.22 -5.32
N ARG A 12 2.68 12.13 -6.00
CA ARG A 12 2.48 12.70 -7.34
C ARG A 12 2.63 14.22 -7.36
N ALA A 13 2.01 14.92 -6.41
CA ALA A 13 2.07 16.38 -6.34
C ALA A 13 3.52 16.88 -6.17
N VAL A 14 4.30 16.19 -5.33
CA VAL A 14 5.73 16.48 -5.12
C VAL A 14 6.53 16.28 -6.41
N ALA A 15 6.34 15.16 -7.11
CA ALA A 15 7.06 14.88 -8.36
C ALA A 15 6.70 15.88 -9.48
N ILE A 16 5.42 16.25 -9.61
CA ILE A 16 4.97 17.28 -10.55
C ILE A 16 5.57 18.65 -10.20
N ALA A 17 5.65 19.00 -8.92
CA ALA A 17 6.25 20.26 -8.50
C ALA A 17 7.74 20.32 -8.85
N GLY A 18 8.49 19.23 -8.61
CA GLY A 18 9.89 19.13 -9.01
C GLY A 18 10.08 19.31 -10.52
N GLU A 19 9.30 18.58 -11.33
CA GLU A 19 9.35 18.70 -12.79
C GLU A 19 9.07 20.12 -13.28
N LYS A 20 8.10 20.82 -12.68
CA LYS A 20 7.78 22.22 -13.01
C LYS A 20 8.89 23.19 -12.63
N LEU A 21 9.63 22.91 -11.56
CA LEU A 21 10.73 23.74 -11.09
C LEU A 21 12.04 23.42 -11.82
N GLY A 22 12.08 22.37 -12.66
CA GLY A 22 13.31 21.88 -13.26
C GLY A 22 14.24 21.19 -12.26
N GLU A 23 13.73 20.85 -11.08
CA GLU A 23 14.48 20.27 -9.97
C GLU A 23 14.18 18.78 -9.84
N GLN A 24 15.21 17.98 -9.53
CA GLN A 24 15.02 16.55 -9.28
C GLN A 24 14.46 16.31 -7.87
N VAL A 25 13.14 16.31 -7.76
CA VAL A 25 12.43 16.02 -6.50
C VAL A 25 11.78 14.64 -6.55
N LEU A 26 12.03 13.81 -5.54
CA LEU A 26 11.47 12.48 -5.39
C LEU A 26 10.14 12.51 -4.62
N GLY A 27 9.05 12.13 -5.28
CA GLY A 27 7.78 11.84 -4.60
C GLY A 27 7.86 10.50 -3.87
N VAL A 28 7.47 10.44 -2.59
CA VAL A 28 7.58 9.21 -1.77
C VAL A 28 6.23 8.77 -1.22
N VAL A 29 5.84 7.54 -1.53
CA VAL A 29 4.69 6.85 -0.93
C VAL A 29 5.10 6.12 0.36
N SER A 30 4.27 6.13 1.38
CA SER A 30 4.44 5.27 2.56
C SER A 30 4.02 3.83 2.26
N GLY A 31 4.93 2.87 2.40
CA GLY A 31 4.70 1.43 2.25
C GLY A 31 3.99 0.77 3.43
N THR A 32 3.84 1.50 4.54
CA THR A 32 3.32 0.95 5.79
C THR A 32 1.84 0.57 5.68
N ALA A 33 1.56 -0.71 5.89
CA ALA A 33 0.21 -1.28 5.90
C ALA A 33 -0.59 -1.06 4.59
N LEU A 34 0.10 -0.95 3.45
CA LEU A 34 -0.53 -0.78 2.13
C LEU A 34 -1.64 -1.78 1.81
N PRO A 35 -1.54 -3.09 2.15
CA PRO A 35 -2.63 -4.05 1.94
C PRO A 35 -3.93 -3.63 2.62
N ILE A 36 -3.83 -3.13 3.86
CA ILE A 36 -4.98 -2.69 4.66
C ILE A 36 -5.59 -1.44 4.04
N VAL A 37 -4.75 -0.47 3.66
CA VAL A 37 -5.17 0.78 3.02
C VAL A 37 -5.90 0.49 1.71
N MET A 38 -5.34 -0.36 0.85
CA MET A 38 -5.94 -0.75 -0.43
C MET A 38 -7.30 -1.44 -0.24
N VAL A 39 -7.39 -2.42 0.66
CA VAL A 39 -8.65 -3.13 0.95
C VAL A 39 -9.73 -2.15 1.45
N ASN A 40 -9.37 -1.21 2.32
CA ASN A 40 -10.30 -0.18 2.79
C ASN A 40 -10.76 0.76 1.66
N ARG A 41 -9.87 1.12 0.73
CA ARG A 41 -10.21 1.95 -0.44
C ARG A 41 -11.16 1.22 -1.40
N LEU A 42 -10.87 -0.04 -1.72
CA LEU A 42 -11.71 -0.87 -2.60
C LEU A 42 -13.11 -1.06 -2.03
N GLN A 43 -13.23 -1.29 -0.73
CA GLN A 43 -14.53 -1.44 -0.07
C GLN A 43 -15.31 -0.13 0.04
N LYS A 44 -14.65 1.02 -0.17
CA LYS A 44 -15.28 2.33 -0.36
C LYS A 44 -15.56 2.64 -1.83
N GLY A 45 -15.37 1.68 -2.73
CA GLY A 45 -15.63 1.83 -4.17
C GLY A 45 -14.59 2.64 -4.91
N ASP A 46 -13.34 2.70 -4.43
CA ASP A 46 -12.28 3.49 -5.07
C ASP A 46 -11.97 3.01 -6.50
N LEU A 47 -12.36 3.81 -7.48
CA LEU A 47 -12.18 3.54 -8.90
C LEU A 47 -10.71 3.67 -9.34
N ASP A 48 -9.92 4.50 -8.67
CA ASP A 48 -8.50 4.67 -8.99
C ASP A 48 -7.72 3.40 -8.64
N SER A 49 -7.92 2.84 -7.44
CA SER A 49 -7.38 1.53 -7.07
C SER A 49 -7.84 0.43 -8.02
N ARG A 50 -9.14 0.39 -8.39
CA ARG A 50 -9.66 -0.57 -9.37
C ARG A 50 -8.97 -0.45 -10.74
N LYS A 51 -8.74 0.77 -11.21
CA LYS A 51 -8.05 1.04 -12.49
C LYS A 51 -6.59 0.57 -12.44
N ALA A 52 -5.89 0.85 -11.35
CA ALA A 52 -4.51 0.41 -11.17
C ALA A 52 -4.38 -1.11 -11.11
N LEU A 53 -5.29 -1.81 -10.42
CA LEU A 53 -5.32 -3.28 -10.37
C LEU A 53 -5.54 -3.89 -11.77
N ARG A 54 -6.40 -3.30 -12.60
CA ARG A 54 -6.54 -3.72 -14.00
C ARG A 54 -5.27 -3.47 -14.82
N ALA A 55 -4.55 -2.39 -14.53
CA ALA A 55 -3.27 -2.11 -15.18
C ALA A 55 -2.17 -3.10 -14.78
N LEU A 56 -2.18 -3.58 -13.53
CA LEU A 56 -1.28 -4.64 -13.06
C LEU A 56 -1.46 -5.91 -13.91
N ASP A 57 -2.70 -6.39 -14.00
CA ASP A 57 -3.04 -7.60 -14.74
C ASP A 57 -2.65 -7.49 -16.22
N LYS A 58 -2.99 -6.36 -16.85
CA LYS A 58 -2.61 -6.10 -18.24
C LYS A 58 -1.09 -6.05 -18.44
N LYS A 59 -0.36 -5.44 -17.52
CA LYS A 59 1.09 -5.25 -17.65
C LYS A 59 1.86 -6.56 -17.54
N TYR A 60 1.44 -7.45 -16.65
CA TYR A 60 2.16 -8.69 -16.37
C TYR A 60 1.47 -9.95 -16.94
N ASN A 61 0.33 -9.79 -17.61
CA ASN A 61 -0.50 -10.88 -18.14
C ASN A 61 -0.88 -11.91 -17.05
N ILE A 62 -1.41 -11.41 -15.94
CA ILE A 62 -1.83 -12.17 -14.75
C ILE A 62 -3.27 -11.77 -14.35
N ILE A 63 -3.83 -12.43 -13.32
CA ILE A 63 -5.21 -12.18 -12.85
C ILE A 63 -5.30 -11.76 -11.35
N ILE A 64 -4.19 -11.32 -10.75
CA ILE A 64 -4.14 -10.95 -9.33
C ILE A 64 -5.08 -9.78 -9.03
N GLY A 65 -5.07 -8.75 -9.88
CA GLY A 65 -5.91 -7.57 -9.73
C GLY A 65 -7.39 -7.90 -9.83
N GLN A 66 -7.76 -8.74 -10.79
CA GLN A 66 -9.13 -9.24 -10.97
C GLN A 66 -9.62 -9.99 -9.74
N ASP A 67 -8.82 -10.89 -9.17
CA ASP A 67 -9.18 -11.64 -7.96
C ASP A 67 -9.39 -10.71 -6.76
N ILE A 68 -8.49 -9.73 -6.57
CA ILE A 68 -8.60 -8.74 -5.50
C ILE A 68 -9.84 -7.85 -5.68
N ILE A 69 -10.13 -7.39 -6.91
CA ILE A 69 -11.32 -6.60 -7.20
C ILE A 69 -12.58 -7.42 -6.88
N LYS A 70 -12.64 -8.67 -7.35
CA LYS A 70 -13.79 -9.55 -7.10
C LYS A 70 -14.02 -9.77 -5.60
N GLU A 71 -12.95 -9.83 -4.82
CA GLU A 71 -13.06 -10.07 -3.38
C GLU A 71 -13.44 -8.81 -2.57
N TYR A 72 -12.85 -7.64 -2.87
CA TYR A 72 -12.92 -6.47 -1.99
C TYR A 72 -13.59 -5.23 -2.59
N PHE A 73 -13.77 -5.14 -3.90
CA PHE A 73 -14.40 -3.95 -4.50
C PHE A 73 -15.90 -3.94 -4.24
N VAL A 74 -16.43 -2.78 -3.81
CA VAL A 74 -17.86 -2.56 -3.59
C VAL A 74 -18.34 -1.48 -4.55
N SER A 75 -19.30 -1.81 -5.43
CA SER A 75 -19.88 -0.82 -6.34
C SER A 75 -20.78 0.20 -5.60
N GLU A 76 -21.14 1.31 -6.25
CA GLU A 76 -22.06 2.29 -5.66
C GLU A 76 -23.44 1.70 -5.35
N GLU A 77 -23.98 0.87 -6.25
CA GLU A 77 -25.24 0.12 -6.06
C GLU A 77 -25.16 -0.79 -4.82
N GLU A 78 -23.96 -1.26 -4.54
CA GLU A 78 -23.65 -2.19 -3.49
C GLU A 78 -23.47 -1.55 -2.12
N LYS A 79 -23.11 -0.26 -2.06
CA LYS A 79 -22.92 0.50 -0.80
C LYS A 79 -24.21 0.68 0.01
N ASN A 80 -25.36 0.74 -0.67
CA ASN A 80 -26.66 0.96 -0.02
C ASN A 80 -27.22 -0.28 0.68
N LYS A 81 -26.50 -1.40 0.66
CA LYS A 81 -26.85 -2.63 1.38
C LYS A 81 -26.03 -2.69 2.66
N ASP A 82 -26.70 -2.89 3.80
CA ASP A 82 -26.08 -2.97 5.13
C ASP A 82 -25.09 -4.15 5.18
N ARG A 83 -23.82 -3.87 4.87
CA ARG A 83 -22.77 -4.89 4.65
C ARG A 83 -21.61 -4.71 5.62
N LYS A 84 -21.12 -5.84 6.09
CA LYS A 84 -19.91 -5.90 6.92
C LYS A 84 -18.67 -5.77 6.05
N TYR A 85 -17.79 -4.85 6.42
CA TYR A 85 -16.45 -4.73 5.85
C TYR A 85 -15.66 -6.02 6.07
N LYS A 86 -15.06 -6.54 5.00
CA LYS A 86 -14.06 -7.59 5.03
C LYS A 86 -12.74 -7.02 5.57
N MET A 87 -12.11 -7.76 6.48
CA MET A 87 -10.78 -7.41 6.96
C MET A 87 -9.72 -7.92 5.97
N ALA A 88 -8.70 -7.09 5.72
CA ALA A 88 -7.48 -7.57 5.08
C ALA A 88 -6.80 -8.61 5.99
N PRO A 89 -6.09 -9.61 5.43
CA PRO A 89 -5.24 -10.49 6.21
C PRO A 89 -4.25 -9.68 7.04
N LYS A 90 -4.02 -10.10 8.29
CA LYS A 90 -3.04 -9.44 9.14
C LYS A 90 -1.61 -9.82 8.72
N PRO A 91 -0.60 -8.95 8.85
CA PRO A 91 0.76 -9.25 8.40
C PRO A 91 1.39 -10.52 9.00
N GLU A 92 1.00 -10.92 10.22
CA GLU A 92 1.54 -12.09 10.92
C GLU A 92 1.26 -13.41 10.17
N VAL A 93 0.28 -13.43 9.26
CA VAL A 93 -0.01 -14.60 8.43
C VAL A 93 1.15 -14.98 7.51
N LEU A 94 2.05 -14.04 7.18
CA LEU A 94 3.25 -14.34 6.40
C LEU A 94 4.20 -15.29 7.14
N VAL A 95 4.17 -15.27 8.48
CA VAL A 95 5.01 -16.13 9.32
C VAL A 95 4.22 -17.39 9.69
N ASN A 96 3.04 -17.22 10.29
CA ASN A 96 2.32 -18.28 10.99
C ASN A 96 1.10 -18.84 10.24
N GLY A 97 0.80 -18.32 9.04
CA GLY A 97 -0.38 -18.72 8.27
C GLY A 97 -0.18 -20.01 7.45
N THR A 98 -1.27 -20.51 6.88
CA THR A 98 -1.24 -21.60 5.88
C THR A 98 -0.61 -21.10 4.56
N PRO A 99 -0.14 -22.00 3.66
CA PRO A 99 0.38 -21.62 2.36
C PRO A 99 -0.55 -20.70 1.56
N GLU A 100 -1.85 -20.95 1.59
CA GLU A 100 -2.87 -20.17 0.87
C GLU A 100 -3.02 -18.76 1.46
N GLN A 101 -2.96 -18.64 2.80
CA GLN A 101 -3.00 -17.35 3.49
C GLN A 101 -1.75 -16.51 3.17
N LYS A 102 -0.58 -17.15 3.13
CA LYS A 102 0.69 -16.51 2.76
C LYS A 102 0.67 -16.02 1.32
N GLU A 103 0.18 -16.85 0.41
CA GLU A 103 0.03 -16.48 -1.01
C GLU A 103 -0.91 -15.28 -1.16
N LYS A 104 -2.08 -15.33 -0.51
CA LYS A 104 -3.07 -14.24 -0.54
C LYS A 104 -2.49 -12.92 -0.03
N MET A 105 -1.80 -12.94 1.11
CA MET A 105 -1.17 -11.75 1.67
C MET A 105 -0.05 -11.21 0.76
N THR A 106 0.76 -12.09 0.18
CA THR A 106 1.80 -11.72 -0.79
C THR A 106 1.21 -11.04 -2.02
N LYS A 107 0.15 -11.60 -2.60
CA LYS A 107 -0.57 -11.01 -3.74
C LYS A 107 -1.11 -9.62 -3.41
N LEU A 108 -1.71 -9.45 -2.23
CA LEU A 108 -2.21 -8.14 -1.76
C LEU A 108 -1.07 -7.13 -1.55
N ALA A 109 0.06 -7.54 -0.99
CA ALA A 109 1.23 -6.69 -0.80
C ALA A 109 1.77 -6.18 -2.15
N ILE A 110 2.00 -7.08 -3.10
CA ILE A 110 2.48 -6.72 -4.45
C ILE A 110 1.50 -5.76 -5.14
N ALA A 111 0.21 -6.11 -5.12
CA ALA A 111 -0.82 -5.33 -5.79
C ALA A 111 -1.01 -3.93 -5.18
N SER A 112 -0.92 -3.82 -3.85
CA SER A 112 -1.04 -2.54 -3.14
C SER A 112 0.14 -1.61 -3.40
N ALA A 113 1.37 -2.12 -3.32
CA ALA A 113 2.57 -1.35 -3.67
C ALA A 113 2.55 -0.90 -5.13
N PHE A 114 2.18 -1.80 -6.05
CA PHE A 114 2.02 -1.45 -7.47
C PHE A 114 0.98 -0.34 -7.64
N THR A 115 -0.17 -0.46 -6.99
CA THR A 115 -1.28 0.50 -7.13
C THR A 115 -0.86 1.90 -6.75
N GLU A 116 -0.23 2.09 -5.59
CA GLU A 116 0.19 3.42 -5.15
C GLU A 116 1.26 4.03 -6.07
N VAL A 117 2.29 3.26 -6.43
CA VAL A 117 3.37 3.77 -7.31
C VAL A 117 2.84 4.03 -8.72
N TRP A 118 1.97 3.17 -9.25
CA TRP A 118 1.40 3.33 -10.59
C TRP A 118 0.49 4.55 -10.67
N LEU A 119 -0.36 4.79 -9.66
CA LEU A 119 -1.21 5.99 -9.58
C LEU A 119 -0.38 7.25 -9.39
N ALA A 120 0.66 7.19 -8.56
CA ALA A 120 1.55 8.31 -8.33
C ALA A 120 2.20 8.76 -9.65
N LYS A 121 2.70 7.83 -10.46
CA LYS A 121 3.41 8.09 -11.73
C LYS A 121 2.56 8.64 -12.88
N GLN A 122 1.26 8.87 -12.70
CA GLN A 122 0.41 9.27 -13.83
C GLN A 122 0.66 10.72 -14.26
N GLY A 123 0.88 10.95 -15.56
CA GLY A 123 0.88 12.29 -16.17
C GLY A 123 2.06 13.19 -15.79
N HIS A 124 3.20 12.61 -15.43
CA HIS A 124 4.45 13.35 -15.17
C HIS A 124 5.66 12.42 -15.41
N SER A 125 6.86 12.98 -15.50
CA SER A 125 8.12 12.24 -15.70
C SER A 125 8.99 12.19 -14.44
N GLY A 126 8.64 12.97 -13.40
CA GLY A 126 9.35 12.97 -12.12
C GLY A 126 9.43 11.60 -11.42
N PRO A 127 10.49 11.34 -10.62
CA PRO A 127 10.69 10.05 -9.97
C PRO A 127 9.73 9.83 -8.79
N ILE A 128 9.33 8.57 -8.61
CA ILE A 128 8.49 8.12 -7.48
C ILE A 128 9.18 6.95 -6.77
N GLY A 129 9.30 7.06 -5.45
CA GLY A 129 9.81 6.03 -4.55
C GLY A 129 8.74 5.55 -3.56
N ILE A 130 9.06 4.47 -2.86
CA ILE A 130 8.27 3.91 -1.76
C ILE A 130 9.16 3.78 -0.53
N ASN A 131 8.61 4.08 0.65
CA ASN A 131 9.30 3.97 1.92
C ASN A 131 8.58 2.95 2.82
N GLU A 132 9.21 1.79 3.03
CA GLU A 132 8.64 0.68 3.81
C GLU A 132 8.79 0.84 5.33
N LEU A 133 9.34 1.96 5.82
CA LEU A 133 9.58 2.20 7.26
C LEU A 133 10.27 1.04 7.98
N GLU A 134 11.20 0.37 7.31
CA GLU A 134 12.13 -0.52 7.99
C GLU A 134 13.06 0.35 8.83
N LYS A 135 12.62 0.67 10.06
CA LYS A 135 13.51 1.20 11.08
C LYS A 135 14.64 0.18 11.24
N ILE A 136 15.87 0.67 11.33
CA ILE A 136 17.05 -0.16 11.64
C ILE A 136 16.77 -0.92 12.94
N GLN A 137 16.33 -2.18 12.83
CA GLN A 137 15.98 -3.04 13.97
C GLN A 137 17.22 -3.38 14.81
N LEU A 138 18.43 -3.18 14.26
CA LEU A 138 19.72 -3.46 14.92
C LEU A 138 19.87 -2.73 16.26
N MET A 139 19.27 -1.54 16.41
CA MET A 139 19.37 -0.78 17.66
C MET A 139 18.30 -1.15 18.68
N HIS A 140 17.27 -1.93 18.35
CA HIS A 140 16.21 -2.24 19.32
C HIS A 140 16.73 -2.98 20.55
N LEU A 141 17.55 -4.03 20.37
CA LEU A 141 18.09 -4.78 21.51
C LEU A 141 19.05 -3.93 22.38
N PRO A 142 20.05 -3.24 21.80
CA PRO A 142 20.93 -2.35 22.58
C PRO A 142 20.19 -1.21 23.29
N THR A 143 19.21 -0.57 22.64
CA THR A 143 18.44 0.53 23.23
C THR A 143 17.48 0.05 24.32
N MET A 144 16.87 -1.13 24.17
CA MET A 144 16.05 -1.71 25.25
C MET A 144 16.89 -2.12 26.46
N LEU A 145 18.08 -2.69 26.23
CA LEU A 145 19.00 -3.07 27.32
C LEU A 145 19.57 -1.85 28.05
N GLY A 146 19.93 -0.78 27.33
CA GLY A 146 20.42 0.47 27.93
C GLY A 146 19.33 1.41 28.46
N GLY A 147 18.07 1.25 28.00
CA GLY A 147 16.93 2.09 28.41
C GLY A 147 16.24 1.63 29.69
N ASN A 148 16.52 0.41 30.16
CA ASN A 148 16.13 -0.06 31.48
C ASN A 148 17.22 0.30 32.50
N ASP A 149 17.30 1.58 32.89
CA ASP A 149 18.02 1.94 34.14
C ASP A 149 17.17 1.43 35.30
N GLY A 150 17.43 0.19 35.71
CA GLY A 150 16.78 -0.52 36.80
C GLY A 150 17.10 0.09 38.16
N ARG A 151 16.76 1.36 38.37
CA ARG A 151 16.66 1.95 39.70
C ARG A 151 15.27 1.65 40.24
N SER A 152 15.18 0.49 40.88
CA SER A 152 14.23 0.20 41.97
C SER A 152 14.61 1.01 43.20
#